data_AF-A0A1H4IEC4-F1
#
_entry.id   AF-A0A1H4IEC4-F1
#
_cell.length_a   1.000
_cell.length_b   1.000
_cell.length_c   1.000
_cell.angle_alpha   90.00
_cell.angle_beta   90.00
_cell.angle_gamma   90.00
#
_symmetry.space_group_name_H-M   'P 1'
#
loop_
_entity.id
_entity.type
_entity.pdbx_description
1 polymer ?
#
loop_
_entity_poly.entity_id
_entity_poly.type
_entity_poly.pdbx_seq_one_letter_code
_entity_poly.pdbx_strand_id
1 'polypeptide(L)'
;MPEMPASVSGCPFILEYDCSMTTRFTISLPDEDARVLDAYVRDHSLGGRSAGIRAAVRMLGEVGLERDYAAAFVEGGVDDDWDVTSADEE
;
A
#
# COMPACT_ATOMS: atom_id res chain seq x y z
N MET A 1 -27.36 -11.22 31.08
CA MET A 1 -26.28 -10.36 31.60
C MET A 1 -25.09 -11.25 31.91
N PRO A 2 -24.06 -11.29 31.07
CA PRO A 2 -22.80 -11.94 31.38
C PRO A 2 -21.78 -10.95 31.96
N GLU A 3 -20.95 -11.49 32.83
CA GLU A 3 -19.98 -10.87 33.73
C GLU A 3 -18.87 -10.01 33.08
N MET A 4 -18.46 -8.96 33.81
CA MET A 4 -17.27 -8.15 33.52
C MET A 4 -16.02 -8.81 34.11
N PRO A 5 -14.89 -8.90 33.38
CA PRO A 5 -13.62 -9.29 33.98
C PRO A 5 -13.03 -8.16 34.83
N ALA A 6 -12.49 -8.58 35.97
CA ALA A 6 -11.92 -7.77 37.02
C ALA A 6 -10.79 -6.85 36.57
N SER A 7 -10.76 -5.69 37.23
CA SER A 7 -9.68 -4.72 37.31
C SER A 7 -8.29 -5.38 37.34
N VAL A 8 -7.55 -5.29 36.23
CA VAL A 8 -6.10 -5.45 36.23
C VAL A 8 -5.51 -4.06 36.45
N SER A 9 -5.36 -3.74 37.73
CA SER A 9 -4.51 -2.65 38.21
C SER A 9 -3.07 -2.93 37.80
N GLY A 10 -2.45 -1.99 37.08
CA GLY A 10 -1.00 -1.91 36.99
C GLY A 10 -0.39 -2.18 35.61
N CYS A 11 -0.78 -1.42 34.60
CA CYS A 11 0.11 -0.98 33.52
C CYS A 11 -0.39 0.40 33.06
N PRO A 12 0.44 1.45 33.06
CA PRO A 12 0.01 2.72 32.53
C PRO A 12 -0.23 2.54 31.03
N PHE A 13 -1.39 3.02 30.61
CA PHE A 13 -1.84 3.15 29.24
C PHE A 13 -0.89 4.10 28.48
N ILE A 14 0.35 3.66 28.23
CA ILE A 14 1.31 4.32 27.36
C ILE A 14 1.31 3.54 26.05
N LEU A 15 0.27 3.79 25.27
CA LEU A 15 0.42 4.06 23.86
C LEU A 15 -0.58 5.16 23.58
N GLU A 16 -0.20 6.35 24.08
CA GLU A 16 -0.45 7.60 23.38
C GLU A 16 -0.29 7.31 21.89
N TYR A 17 -1.42 7.12 21.21
CA TYR A 17 -1.46 6.91 19.77
C TYR A 17 -1.31 8.28 19.11
N ASP A 18 -0.22 8.96 19.42
CA ASP A 18 0.28 10.10 18.65
C ASP A 18 1.56 9.62 17.97
N CYS A 19 1.38 8.94 16.84
CA CYS A 19 2.49 8.65 15.96
C CYS A 19 1.95 8.62 14.54
N SER A 20 2.26 9.67 13.79
CA SER A 20 2.25 9.67 12.32
C SER A 20 2.75 8.30 11.83
N MET A 21 1.83 7.44 11.33
CA MET A 21 2.01 5.99 11.13
C MET A 21 3.17 5.66 10.19
N THR A 22 4.39 5.66 10.73
CA THR A 22 5.61 5.39 9.97
C THR A 22 6.51 4.49 10.80
N THR A 23 6.64 3.23 10.37
CA THR A 23 7.50 2.24 11.03
C THR A 23 8.89 2.23 10.39
N ARG A 24 9.94 2.38 11.19
CA ARG A 24 11.33 2.21 10.76
C ARG A 24 11.79 0.80 11.09
N PHE A 25 12.39 0.13 10.11
CA PHE A 25 12.92 -1.22 10.27
C PHE A 25 14.31 -1.31 9.63
N THR A 26 15.10 -2.31 10.06
CA THR A 26 16.44 -2.60 9.52
C THR A 26 16.37 -3.88 8.71
N ILE A 27 16.82 -3.85 7.46
CA ILE A 27 16.90 -5.02 6.58
C ILE A 27 18.35 -5.29 6.21
N SER A 28 18.67 -6.57 6.04
CA SER A 28 19.90 -6.98 5.37
C SER A 28 19.56 -7.25 3.91
N LEU A 29 20.27 -6.59 3.01
CA LEU A 29 20.11 -6.73 1.57
C LEU A 29 21.50 -7.04 0.99
N PRO A 30 21.63 -7.95 0.01
CA PRO A 30 22.93 -8.18 -0.63
C PRO A 30 23.43 -6.90 -1.32
N ASP A 31 24.75 -6.78 -1.44
CA ASP A 31 25.40 -5.58 -1.98
C ASP A 31 24.95 -5.23 -3.41
N GLU A 32 24.61 -6.23 -4.21
CA GLU A 32 24.16 -6.03 -5.59
C GLU A 32 22.77 -5.39 -5.64
N ASP A 33 21.78 -5.96 -4.95
CA ASP A 33 20.46 -5.34 -4.76
C ASP A 33 20.54 -3.92 -4.16
N ALA A 34 21.43 -3.69 -3.19
CA ALA A 34 21.61 -2.36 -2.60
C ALA A 34 22.11 -1.33 -3.61
N ARG A 35 22.98 -1.73 -4.55
CA ARG A 35 23.46 -0.85 -5.63
C ARG A 35 22.37 -0.54 -6.63
N VAL A 36 21.51 -1.50 -6.96
CA VAL A 36 20.35 -1.28 -7.83
C VAL A 36 19.43 -0.24 -7.20
N LEU A 37 19.15 -0.37 -5.90
CA LEU A 37 18.33 0.60 -5.16
C LEU A 37 18.97 2.00 -5.14
N ASP A 38 20.28 2.11 -4.93
CA ASP A 38 20.99 3.39 -4.95
C ASP A 38 20.95 4.05 -6.34
N ALA A 39 21.15 3.27 -7.40
CA ALA A 39 21.04 3.77 -8.78
C ALA A 39 19.62 4.31 -9.04
N TYR A 40 18.59 3.55 -8.67
CA TYR A 40 17.20 3.97 -8.82
C TYR A 40 16.89 5.27 -8.05
N VAL A 41 17.34 5.37 -6.80
CA VAL A 41 17.17 6.59 -5.99
C VAL A 41 17.83 7.80 -6.64
N ARG A 42 19.01 7.63 -7.24
CA ARG A 42 19.74 8.70 -7.92
C ARG A 42 19.06 9.12 -9.21
N ASP A 43 18.68 8.16 -10.05
CA ASP A 43 18.08 8.42 -11.37
C ASP A 43 16.72 9.12 -11.23
N HIS A 44 15.96 8.77 -10.20
CA HIS A 44 14.65 9.38 -9.90
C HIS A 44 14.73 10.56 -8.91
N SER A 45 15.95 11.00 -8.54
CA SER A 45 16.19 12.12 -7.60
C SER A 45 15.38 12.01 -6.30
N LEU A 46 15.25 10.79 -5.77
CA LEU A 46 14.46 10.51 -4.57
C LEU A 46 15.19 10.95 -3.31
N GLY A 47 14.45 11.29 -2.25
CA GLY A 47 14.96 11.73 -0.95
C GLY A 47 15.72 10.67 -0.13
N GLY A 48 16.23 9.61 -0.76
CA GLY A 48 17.05 8.56 -0.16
C GLY A 48 16.51 7.14 -0.36
N ARG A 49 17.22 6.16 0.22
CA ARG A 49 16.89 4.72 0.11
C ARG A 49 15.48 4.37 0.57
N SER A 50 15.00 4.96 1.67
CA SER A 50 13.64 4.71 2.17
C SER A 50 12.56 5.20 1.20
N ALA A 51 12.83 6.26 0.42
CA ALA A 51 11.92 6.72 -0.63
C ALA A 51 11.91 5.75 -1.81
N GLY A 52 13.08 5.20 -2.19
CA GLY A 52 13.20 4.13 -3.19
C GLY A 52 12.44 2.87 -2.77
N ILE A 53 12.60 2.41 -1.53
CA ILE A 53 11.86 1.25 -1.00
C ILE A 53 10.35 1.51 -0.99
N ARG A 54 9.91 2.71 -0.58
CA ARG A 54 8.49 3.08 -0.61
C ARG A 54 7.93 3.03 -2.03
N ALA A 55 8.67 3.51 -3.03
CA ALA A 55 8.28 3.43 -4.42
C ALA A 55 8.18 1.97 -4.90
N ALA A 56 9.15 1.12 -4.55
CA ALA A 56 9.13 -0.31 -4.86
C ALA A 56 7.92 -1.03 -4.25
N VAL A 57 7.61 -0.76 -2.98
CA VAL A 57 6.44 -1.32 -2.31
C VAL A 57 5.13 -0.89 -3.00
N ARG A 58 5.05 0.36 -3.46
CA ARG A 58 3.89 0.85 -4.21
C ARG A 58 3.74 0.13 -5.54
N MET A 59 4.83 -0.08 -6.27
CA MET A 59 4.82 -0.85 -7.52
C MET A 59 4.34 -2.30 -7.29
N LEU A 60 4.75 -2.94 -6.20
CA LEU A 60 4.24 -4.29 -5.84
C LEU A 60 2.73 -4.30 -5.57
N GLY A 61 2.17 -3.22 -5.01
CA GLY A 61 0.72 -3.07 -4.84
C GLY A 61 -0.01 -2.85 -6.17
N GLU A 62 0.61 -2.14 -7.11
CA GLU A 62 0.06 -1.90 -8.45
C GLU A 62 0.02 -3.17 -9.31
N VAL A 63 0.93 -4.14 -9.09
CA VAL A 63 0.84 -5.48 -9.72
C VAL A 63 -0.42 -6.24 -9.30
N GLY A 64 -0.89 -6.05 -8.06
CA GLY A 64 -2.19 -6.57 -7.62
C GLY A 64 -3.34 -5.88 -8.35
N LEU A 65 -3.26 -4.55 -8.47
CA LEU A 65 -4.29 -3.74 -9.14
C LEU A 65 -4.47 -4.09 -10.62
N GLU A 66 -3.40 -4.36 -11.36
CA GLU A 66 -3.50 -4.74 -12.78
C GLU A 66 -4.26 -6.07 -12.96
N ARG A 67 -4.02 -7.02 -12.03
CA ARG A 67 -4.77 -8.28 -11.96
C ARG A 67 -6.22 -8.05 -11.54
N ASP A 68 -6.47 -7.14 -10.59
CA ASP A 68 -7.81 -6.84 -10.10
C ASP A 68 -8.65 -6.10 -11.16
N TYR A 69 -8.07 -5.18 -11.92
CA TYR A 69 -8.73 -4.55 -13.07
C TYR A 69 -9.01 -5.56 -14.18
N ALA A 70 -8.06 -6.43 -14.50
CA ALA A 70 -8.27 -7.50 -15.48
C ALA A 70 -9.41 -8.45 -15.04
N ALA A 71 -9.51 -8.75 -13.74
CA ALA A 71 -10.59 -9.57 -13.19
C ALA A 71 -11.94 -8.83 -13.23
N ALA A 72 -11.99 -7.55 -12.86
CA ALA A 72 -13.20 -6.74 -12.86
C ALA A 72 -13.77 -6.57 -14.28
N PHE A 73 -12.92 -6.45 -15.29
CA PHE A 73 -13.34 -6.36 -16.70
C PHE A 73 -13.93 -7.68 -17.24
N VAL A 74 -13.50 -8.82 -16.68
CA VAL A 74 -14.03 -10.14 -17.03
C VAL A 74 -15.33 -10.44 -16.31
N GLU A 75 -15.50 -9.97 -15.07
CA GLU A 75 -16.72 -10.15 -14.27
C GLU A 75 -17.85 -9.22 -14.73
N GLY A 76 -17.53 -7.95 -15.04
CA GLY A 76 -18.47 -6.94 -15.52
C GLY A 76 -18.78 -7.07 -17.01
N GLY A 77 -18.98 -8.29 -17.51
CA GLY A 77 -19.16 -8.63 -18.93
C GLY A 77 -19.85 -7.52 -19.72
N VAL A 78 -19.28 -7.20 -20.89
CA VAL A 78 -19.66 -6.07 -21.76
C VAL A 78 -21.17 -6.05 -21.98
N ASP A 79 -21.87 -5.31 -21.13
CA ASP A 79 -23.32 -5.18 -21.17
C ASP A 79 -23.61 -4.07 -22.19
N ASP A 80 -24.28 -4.44 -23.28
CA ASP A 80 -24.72 -3.57 -24.38
C ASP A 80 -25.56 -2.37 -23.87
N ASP A 81 -26.08 -2.47 -22.64
CA ASP A 81 -26.84 -1.44 -21.92
C ASP A 81 -26.04 -0.15 -21.63
N TRP A 82 -24.70 -0.17 -21.63
CA TRP A 82 -23.91 1.06 -21.48
C TRP A 82 -23.68 1.80 -22.81
N ASP A 83 -23.82 1.13 -23.96
CA ASP A 83 -23.59 1.71 -25.29
C ASP A 83 -24.68 2.73 -25.66
N VAL A 84 -25.93 2.50 -25.22
CA VAL A 84 -27.05 3.44 -25.44
C VAL A 84 -26.86 4.80 -24.76
N THR A 85 -26.09 4.84 -23.65
CA THR A 85 -25.82 6.09 -22.91
C THR A 85 -24.63 6.87 -23.45
N SER A 86 -23.77 6.25 -24.29
CA SER A 86 -22.61 6.93 -24.88
C SER A 86 -22.98 7.85 -26.04
N ALA A 87 -24.20 7.76 -26.55
CA ALA A 87 -24.72 8.57 -27.66
C ALA A 87 -25.56 9.78 -27.20
N ASP A 88 -25.71 10.01 -25.89
CA ASP A 88 -26.42 11.16 -25.35
C ASP A 88 -25.48 12.38 -25.34
N GLU A 89 -25.47 13.14 -26.44
CA GLU A 89 -24.89 14.49 -26.52
C GLU A 89 -26.00 15.51 -26.23
N GLU A 90 -25.96 16.18 -25.07
CA GLU A 90 -26.75 17.40 -24.81
C GLU A 90 -25.99 18.67 -25.25
#